data_AF-W4PDR4-F1
#
_entry.id   AF-W4PDR4-F1
#
_cell.length_a   1.000
_cell.length_b   1.000
_cell.length_c   1.000
_cell.angle_alpha   90.00
_cell.angle_beta   90.00
_cell.angle_gamma   90.00
#
_symmetry.space_group_name_H-M   'P 1'
#
loop_
_entity.id
_entity.type
_entity.pdbx_description
1 polymer ?
#
loop_
_entity_poly.entity_id
_entity_poly.type
_entity_poly.pdbx_seq_one_letter_code
_entity_poly.pdbx_strand_id
1 'polypeptide(L)'
;MEEGSEILNRLTRYLDGDKSVRLPILTSCCPAWVNFFEHHFPDMLDIPSTARSPQQMFGSIAKSYWAEKMGIPREKLTVVSIMPCLAKKYECDRHEFKTDGNPDVDYSISTRELARLIKRANIGFTLLPDSEFDNPLGESTGAGVIFGTTGGVMEAALRSVYEIYTGKILEDVNFEQVRGLSGVRRATINLNGFDLKVGIAHGLGNARQLLEDIRNGHNEYHVIEIMACPGGCIGGGGQPLHHGKSDVLYARANALYREDSKKQLRKSHNNPYIKQLYEEYLDKPLSEISEKLLHTHYFNKSKN
;
A
#
# COMPACT_ATOMS: atom_id res chain seq x y z
N MET A 1 7.38 1.77 -6.12
CA MET A 1 8.85 1.88 -6.15
C MET A 1 9.40 0.94 -5.11
N GLU A 2 9.40 1.31 -3.82
CA GLU A 2 9.99 0.49 -2.74
C GLU A 2 9.54 -0.98 -2.68
N GLU A 3 8.25 -1.26 -2.50
CA GLU A 3 7.79 -2.66 -2.34
C GLU A 3 8.10 -3.53 -3.57
N GLY A 4 8.01 -2.97 -4.78
CA GLY A 4 8.40 -3.67 -6.01
C GLY A 4 9.91 -3.95 -6.07
N SER A 5 10.73 -2.99 -5.66
CA SER A 5 12.18 -3.16 -5.58
C SER A 5 12.59 -4.15 -4.48
N GLU A 6 11.91 -4.14 -3.33
CA GLU A 6 12.13 -5.10 -2.24
C GLU A 6 11.76 -6.53 -2.67
N ILE A 7 10.64 -6.68 -3.39
CA ILE A 7 10.25 -7.97 -3.98
C ILE A 7 11.35 -8.51 -4.88
N LEU A 8 11.85 -7.68 -5.80
CA LEU A 8 12.93 -8.07 -6.71
C LEU A 8 14.22 -8.39 -5.97
N ASN A 9 14.62 -7.56 -5.01
CA ASN A 9 15.85 -7.77 -4.24
C ASN A 9 15.82 -9.11 -3.50
N ARG A 10 14.75 -9.38 -2.74
CA ARG A 10 14.61 -10.63 -1.99
C ARG A 10 14.48 -11.83 -2.93
N LEU A 11 13.73 -11.70 -4.02
CA LEU A 11 13.57 -12.78 -4.99
C LEU A 11 14.90 -13.14 -5.66
N THR A 12 15.67 -12.15 -6.14
CA THR A 12 16.99 -12.39 -6.75
C THR A 12 17.93 -13.09 -5.77
N ARG A 13 18.06 -12.59 -4.54
CA ARG A 13 18.90 -13.22 -3.51
C ARG A 13 18.47 -14.66 -3.19
N TYR A 14 17.15 -14.90 -3.11
CA TYR A 14 16.61 -16.25 -2.90
C TYR A 14 16.98 -17.20 -4.05
N LEU A 15 16.86 -16.73 -5.30
CA LEU A 15 17.22 -17.51 -6.49
C LEU A 15 18.73 -17.77 -6.58
N ASP A 16 19.56 -16.84 -6.08
CA ASP A 16 21.01 -16.99 -5.96
C ASP A 16 21.41 -17.92 -4.80
N GLY A 17 20.45 -18.44 -4.03
CA GLY A 17 20.67 -19.44 -2.99
C GLY A 17 20.88 -18.88 -1.58
N ASP A 18 20.67 -17.58 -1.36
CA ASP A 18 20.79 -16.94 -0.04
C ASP A 18 19.74 -17.50 0.93
N LYS A 19 20.22 -18.26 1.92
CA LYS A 19 19.38 -18.91 2.95
C LYS A 19 18.87 -17.95 4.02
N SER A 20 19.37 -16.72 4.06
CA SER A 20 18.88 -15.69 5.00
C SER A 20 17.56 -15.07 4.54
N VAL A 21 17.24 -15.15 3.25
CA VAL A 21 15.99 -14.61 2.73
C VAL A 21 14.83 -15.52 3.09
N ARG A 22 13.83 -14.95 3.78
CA ARG A 22 12.54 -15.61 3.99
C ARG A 22 11.56 -15.24 2.87
N LEU A 23 10.92 -16.26 2.32
CA LEU A 23 9.75 -16.14 1.46
C LEU A 23 8.57 -16.87 2.12
N PRO A 24 7.32 -16.44 1.90
CA PRO A 24 6.90 -15.39 0.95
C PRO A 24 7.15 -13.97 1.49
N ILE A 25 7.05 -12.95 0.63
CA ILE A 25 7.03 -11.55 1.07
C ILE A 25 5.58 -11.15 1.31
N LEU A 26 5.25 -10.65 2.52
CA LEU A 26 3.91 -10.16 2.83
C LEU A 26 3.83 -8.65 2.65
N THR A 27 2.85 -8.15 1.87
CA THR A 27 2.64 -6.71 1.73
C THR A 27 2.27 -6.07 3.07
N SER A 28 2.66 -4.83 3.33
CA SER A 28 2.60 -4.22 4.67
C SER A 28 1.54 -3.13 4.88
N CYS A 29 0.83 -2.73 3.82
CA CYS A 29 0.10 -1.46 3.84
C CYS A 29 -1.17 -1.38 4.71
N CYS A 30 -1.76 -2.51 5.11
CA CYS A 30 -2.98 -2.55 5.91
C CYS A 30 -2.65 -2.66 7.43
N PRO A 31 -2.77 -1.59 8.21
CA PRO A 31 -2.30 -1.57 9.60
C PRO A 31 -3.06 -2.53 10.53
N ALA A 32 -4.30 -2.89 10.19
CA ALA A 32 -5.04 -3.91 10.92
C ALA A 32 -4.43 -5.31 10.75
N TRP A 33 -3.92 -5.65 9.56
CA TRP A 33 -3.22 -6.91 9.34
C TRP A 33 -1.87 -6.90 10.07
N VAL A 34 -1.12 -5.80 9.98
CA VAL A 34 0.18 -5.65 10.66
C VAL A 34 0.00 -5.82 12.17
N ASN A 35 -1.00 -5.15 12.74
CA ASN A 35 -1.28 -5.28 14.16
C ASN A 35 -1.64 -6.72 14.56
N PHE A 36 -2.47 -7.40 13.76
CA PHE A 36 -2.78 -8.82 13.96
C PHE A 36 -1.51 -9.69 13.92
N PHE A 37 -0.64 -9.44 12.96
CA PHE A 37 0.60 -10.19 12.75
C PHE A 37 1.57 -10.02 13.92
N GLU A 38 1.80 -8.79 14.39
CA GLU A 38 2.68 -8.48 15.51
C GLU A 38 2.28 -9.16 16.84
N HIS A 39 0.99 -9.46 17.02
CA HIS A 39 0.49 -10.16 18.22
C HIS A 39 0.48 -11.68 18.07
N HIS A 40 0.11 -12.20 16.90
CA HIS A 40 -0.15 -13.63 16.71
C HIS A 40 0.97 -14.40 16.00
N PHE A 41 1.84 -13.71 15.27
CA PHE A 41 2.96 -14.27 14.51
C PHE A 41 4.29 -13.53 14.75
N PRO A 42 4.67 -13.26 16.03
CA PRO A 42 5.88 -12.50 16.35
C PRO A 42 7.20 -13.25 16.03
N ASP A 43 7.12 -14.55 15.73
CA ASP A 43 8.22 -15.41 15.29
C ASP A 43 8.57 -15.22 13.80
N MET A 44 7.75 -14.50 13.05
CA MET A 44 7.84 -14.34 11.59
C MET A 44 8.12 -12.89 11.15
N LEU A 45 8.60 -12.02 12.04
CA LEU A 45 8.70 -10.56 11.81
C LEU A 45 9.63 -10.12 10.66
N ASP A 46 10.44 -11.04 10.13
CA ASP A 46 11.34 -10.84 8.98
C ASP A 46 10.65 -11.10 7.61
N ILE A 47 9.46 -11.69 7.61
CA ILE A 47 8.72 -12.06 6.40
C ILE A 47 8.01 -10.86 5.73
N PRO A 48 7.37 -9.92 6.45
CA PRO A 48 6.68 -8.81 5.79
C PRO A 48 7.65 -7.83 5.12
N SER A 49 7.17 -7.15 4.08
CA SER A 49 7.84 -6.03 3.44
C SER A 49 8.12 -4.94 4.47
N THR A 50 9.28 -4.31 4.43
CA THR A 50 9.60 -3.19 5.33
C THR A 50 9.04 -1.86 4.81
N ALA A 51 8.51 -1.82 3.58
CA ALA A 51 7.91 -0.62 3.03
C ALA A 51 6.79 -0.09 3.94
N ARG A 52 6.76 1.22 4.18
CA ARG A 52 5.66 1.90 4.86
C ARG A 52 4.40 1.89 4.00
N SER A 53 3.25 2.14 4.62
CA SER A 53 2.02 2.31 3.83
C SER A 53 2.02 3.65 3.06
N PRO A 54 1.20 3.78 2.00
CA PRO A 54 1.16 5.01 1.19
C PRO A 54 0.93 6.29 2.01
N GLN A 55 0.11 6.24 3.07
CA GLN A 55 -0.11 7.44 3.90
C GLN A 55 1.15 7.85 4.67
N GLN A 56 1.91 6.87 5.17
CA GLN A 56 3.10 7.14 5.97
C GLN A 56 4.28 7.52 5.09
N MET A 57 4.40 6.91 3.90
CA MET A 57 5.33 7.37 2.87
C MET A 57 5.05 8.83 2.50
N PHE A 58 3.78 9.17 2.21
CA PHE A 58 3.39 10.54 1.89
C PHE A 58 3.69 11.51 3.03
N GLY A 59 3.27 11.19 4.26
CA GLY A 59 3.50 12.06 5.43
C GLY A 59 4.97 12.32 5.68
N SER A 60 5.80 11.27 5.57
CA SER A 60 7.25 11.39 5.73
C SER A 60 7.85 12.33 4.67
N ILE A 61 7.48 12.18 3.39
CA ILE A 61 7.96 13.04 2.29
C ILE A 61 7.43 14.47 2.40
N ALA A 62 6.17 14.65 2.78
CA ALA A 62 5.56 15.96 2.97
C ALA A 62 6.28 16.76 4.07
N LYS A 63 6.64 16.09 5.18
CA LYS A 63 7.31 16.71 6.33
C LYS A 63 8.85 16.64 6.30
N SER A 64 9.43 16.16 5.21
CA SER A 64 10.88 16.18 4.97
C SER A 64 11.15 16.99 3.70
N TYR A 65 11.26 16.30 2.55
CA TYR A 65 11.50 16.89 1.24
C TYR A 65 10.65 18.13 0.93
N TRP A 66 9.32 18.05 1.09
CA TRP A 66 8.45 19.16 0.71
C TRP A 66 8.52 20.34 1.70
N ALA A 67 8.55 20.05 3.00
CA ALA A 67 8.71 21.05 4.04
C ALA A 67 10.02 21.83 3.87
N GLU A 68 11.12 21.14 3.60
CA GLU A 68 12.43 21.74 3.29
C GLU A 68 12.36 22.62 2.03
N LYS A 69 11.77 22.09 0.94
CA LYS A 69 11.62 22.82 -0.33
C LYS A 69 10.80 24.10 -0.19
N MET A 70 9.84 24.12 0.74
CA MET A 70 8.98 25.28 1.03
C MET A 70 9.50 26.18 2.16
N GLY A 71 10.60 25.83 2.82
CA GLY A 71 11.10 26.56 3.98
C GLY A 71 10.11 26.57 5.16
N ILE A 72 9.26 25.55 5.25
CA ILE A 72 8.27 25.40 6.32
C ILE A 72 8.85 24.45 7.37
N PRO A 73 9.02 24.88 8.64
CA PRO A 73 9.42 23.98 9.71
C PRO A 73 8.44 22.80 9.84
N ARG A 74 8.97 21.60 10.04
CA ARG A 74 8.18 20.36 10.13
C ARG A 74 7.02 20.47 11.12
N GLU A 75 7.26 21.08 12.28
CA GLU A 75 6.28 21.23 13.36
C GLU A 75 5.13 22.18 13.00
N LYS A 76 5.34 23.02 11.97
CA LYS A 76 4.32 23.95 11.44
C LYS A 76 3.54 23.37 10.26
N LEU A 77 3.91 22.20 9.75
CA LEU A 77 3.18 21.50 8.70
C LEU A 77 2.25 20.45 9.33
N THR A 78 0.94 20.59 9.11
CA THR A 78 -0.05 19.58 9.52
C THR A 78 -0.47 18.74 8.32
N VAL A 79 -0.25 17.43 8.39
CA VAL A 79 -0.63 16.45 7.37
C VAL A 79 -1.88 15.71 7.85
N VAL A 80 -2.97 15.85 7.09
CA VAL A 80 -4.24 15.16 7.34
C VAL A 80 -4.50 14.16 6.23
N SER A 81 -4.75 12.91 6.58
CA SER A 81 -5.11 11.86 5.63
C SER A 81 -6.61 11.56 5.66
N ILE A 82 -7.24 11.46 4.48
CA ILE A 82 -8.62 10.98 4.36
C ILE A 82 -8.60 9.51 3.97
N MET A 83 -9.03 8.63 4.87
CA MET A 83 -8.84 7.19 4.73
C MET A 83 -10.17 6.43 4.81
N PRO A 84 -10.32 5.32 4.07
CA PRO A 84 -11.51 4.48 4.19
C PRO A 84 -11.47 3.56 5.43
N CYS A 85 -10.45 3.67 6.28
CA CYS A 85 -10.13 2.71 7.33
C CYS A 85 -9.89 3.41 8.67
N LEU A 86 -10.43 2.85 9.76
CA LEU A 86 -10.20 3.35 11.11
C LEU A 86 -8.81 2.96 11.64
N ALA A 87 -8.26 1.83 11.20
CA ALA A 87 -6.92 1.39 11.60
C ALA A 87 -5.81 2.31 11.09
N LYS A 88 -6.10 3.19 10.12
CA LYS A 88 -5.16 4.23 9.68
C LYS A 88 -4.96 5.33 10.73
N LYS A 89 -5.92 5.53 11.65
CA LYS A 89 -5.74 6.39 12.83
C LYS A 89 -4.71 5.79 13.78
N TYR A 90 -4.87 4.51 14.11
CA TYR A 90 -3.88 3.77 14.89
C TYR A 90 -2.49 3.81 14.25
N GLU A 91 -2.41 3.67 12.92
CA GLU A 91 -1.12 3.77 12.23
C GLU A 91 -0.48 5.15 12.40
N CYS A 92 -1.23 6.26 12.42
CA CYS A 92 -0.68 7.59 12.71
C CYS A 92 -0.06 7.69 14.12
N ASP A 93 -0.61 6.95 15.08
CA ASP A 93 -0.18 7.03 16.48
C ASP A 93 1.10 6.23 16.78
N ARG A 94 1.50 5.32 15.89
CA ARG A 94 2.70 4.47 16.03
C ARG A 94 3.98 5.32 16.19
N HIS A 95 4.82 4.96 17.15
CA HIS A 95 5.96 5.78 17.57
C HIS A 95 7.07 5.89 16.52
N GLU A 96 7.26 4.83 15.75
CA GLU A 96 8.21 4.72 14.65
C GLU A 96 7.87 5.59 13.43
N PHE A 97 6.68 6.21 13.39
CA PHE A 97 6.27 7.17 12.37
C PHE A 97 6.31 8.61 12.89
N LYS A 98 7.28 8.89 13.78
CA LYS A 98 7.55 10.21 14.33
C LYS A 98 9.04 10.52 14.18
N THR A 99 9.34 11.77 13.83
CA THR A 99 10.69 12.33 13.86
C THR A 99 10.73 13.38 14.95
N ASP A 100 11.61 13.21 15.94
CA ASP A 100 11.73 14.10 17.10
C ASP A 100 10.40 14.35 17.83
N GLY A 101 9.58 13.31 17.91
CA GLY A 101 8.25 13.36 18.53
C GLY A 101 7.15 13.96 17.64
N ASN A 102 7.47 14.50 16.46
CA ASN A 102 6.50 15.02 15.50
C ASN A 102 6.05 13.93 14.49
N PRO A 103 4.76 13.55 14.47
CA PRO A 103 4.24 12.51 13.57
C PRO A 103 4.41 12.83 12.09
N ASP A 104 4.64 11.82 11.26
CA ASP A 104 4.66 11.94 9.79
C ASP A 104 3.26 12.32 9.25
N VAL A 105 2.20 11.77 9.85
CA VAL A 105 0.80 12.10 9.59
C VAL A 105 0.13 12.45 10.90
N ASP A 106 -0.35 13.70 11.04
CA ASP A 106 -0.91 14.20 12.30
C ASP A 106 -2.31 13.64 12.58
N TYR A 107 -3.15 13.54 11.55
CA TYR A 107 -4.54 13.10 11.70
C TYR A 107 -4.96 12.21 10.54
N SER A 108 -5.74 11.17 10.87
CA SER A 108 -6.49 10.41 9.87
C SER A 108 -8.00 10.55 10.10
N ILE A 109 -8.72 10.97 9.06
CA ILE A 109 -10.16 11.18 9.08
C ILE A 109 -10.82 10.19 8.12
N SER A 110 -11.87 9.52 8.59
CA SER A 110 -12.60 8.57 7.77
C SER A 110 -13.48 9.23 6.72
N THR A 111 -13.81 8.51 5.65
CA THR A 111 -14.76 8.97 4.63
C THR A 111 -16.10 9.43 5.24
N ARG A 112 -16.62 8.70 6.24
CA ARG A 112 -17.85 9.10 6.96
C ARG A 112 -17.68 10.37 7.77
N GLU A 113 -16.54 10.58 8.40
CA GLU A 113 -16.26 11.81 9.17
C GLU A 113 -16.14 13.01 8.23
N LEU A 114 -15.41 12.89 7.12
CA LEU A 114 -15.34 13.95 6.11
C LEU A 114 -16.73 14.28 5.54
N ALA A 115 -17.53 13.26 5.20
CA ALA A 115 -18.90 13.47 4.73
C ALA A 115 -19.78 14.22 5.74
N ARG A 116 -19.57 14.01 7.05
CA ARG A 116 -20.25 14.76 8.11
C ARG A 116 -19.76 16.20 8.19
N LEU A 117 -18.46 16.45 8.06
CA LEU A 117 -17.88 17.80 8.05
C LEU A 117 -18.42 18.63 6.88
N ILE A 118 -18.43 18.06 5.67
CA ILE A 118 -19.01 18.68 4.47
C ILE A 118 -20.47 19.08 4.69
N LYS A 119 -21.28 18.15 5.24
CA LYS A 119 -22.70 18.41 5.54
C LYS A 119 -22.88 19.49 6.62
N ARG A 120 -22.06 19.46 7.67
CA ARG A 120 -22.11 20.46 8.76
C ARG A 120 -21.69 21.85 8.29
N ALA A 121 -20.75 21.93 7.36
CA ALA A 121 -20.32 23.17 6.73
C ALA A 121 -21.32 23.69 5.68
N ASN A 122 -22.45 23.00 5.46
CA ASN A 122 -23.45 23.33 4.46
C ASN A 122 -22.87 23.43 3.03
N ILE A 123 -21.88 22.60 2.72
CA ILE A 123 -21.24 22.55 1.40
C ILE A 123 -22.05 21.63 0.48
N GLY A 124 -22.57 22.20 -0.62
CA GLY A 124 -23.19 21.45 -1.71
C GLY A 124 -22.15 20.70 -2.54
N PHE A 125 -21.59 19.61 -2.02
CA PHE A 125 -20.44 18.92 -2.63
C PHE A 125 -20.66 18.52 -4.09
N THR A 126 -21.86 18.07 -4.47
CA THR A 126 -22.19 17.70 -5.86
C THR A 126 -22.40 18.90 -6.79
N LEU A 127 -22.34 20.13 -6.27
CA LEU A 127 -22.49 21.38 -7.01
C LEU A 127 -21.15 22.11 -7.17
N LEU A 128 -20.07 21.59 -6.58
CA LEU A 128 -18.76 22.20 -6.70
C LEU A 128 -18.21 22.01 -8.11
N PRO A 129 -17.52 23.02 -8.68
CA PRO A 129 -16.78 22.82 -9.91
C PRO A 129 -15.59 21.88 -9.66
N ASP A 130 -15.18 21.18 -10.71
CA ASP A 130 -13.97 20.37 -10.68
C ASP A 130 -12.74 21.27 -10.52
N SER A 131 -11.74 20.80 -9.77
CA SER A 131 -10.44 21.45 -9.61
C SER A 131 -9.34 20.41 -9.62
N GLU A 132 -8.16 20.80 -10.09
CA GLU A 132 -6.98 19.94 -10.05
C GLU A 132 -6.42 19.79 -8.63
N PHE A 133 -5.69 18.71 -8.40
CA PHE A 133 -4.92 18.52 -7.17
C PHE A 133 -3.64 19.37 -7.19
N ASP A 134 -3.08 19.63 -5.99
CA ASP A 134 -1.85 20.41 -5.86
C ASP A 134 -0.62 19.67 -6.39
N ASN A 135 0.25 20.38 -7.10
CA ASN A 135 1.52 19.86 -7.60
C ASN A 135 2.68 20.15 -6.62
N PRO A 136 3.68 19.26 -6.48
CA PRO A 136 3.83 17.95 -7.15
C PRO A 136 3.19 16.78 -6.37
N LEU A 137 2.77 17.00 -5.12
CA LEU A 137 2.40 15.92 -4.20
C LEU A 137 1.04 15.26 -4.50
N GLY A 138 0.14 15.96 -5.20
CA GLY A 138 -1.20 15.47 -5.56
C GLY A 138 -1.24 14.62 -6.83
N GLU A 139 -0.15 14.54 -7.58
CA GLU A 139 -0.11 13.78 -8.83
C GLU A 139 -0.07 12.27 -8.60
N SER A 140 -0.90 11.55 -9.35
CA SER A 140 -1.11 10.12 -9.15
C SER A 140 -1.25 9.37 -10.47
N THR A 141 -0.80 8.11 -10.45
CA THR A 141 -0.91 7.16 -11.56
C THR A 141 -2.06 6.20 -11.34
N GLY A 142 -2.53 5.56 -12.40
CA GLY A 142 -3.56 4.53 -12.31
C GLY A 142 -3.21 3.37 -11.36
N ALA A 143 -1.92 3.00 -11.23
CA ALA A 143 -1.45 2.03 -10.24
C ALA A 143 -1.68 2.49 -8.79
N GLY A 144 -1.60 3.79 -8.49
CA GLY A 144 -1.95 4.34 -7.18
C GLY A 144 -3.45 4.32 -6.90
N VAL A 145 -4.28 4.47 -7.94
CA VAL A 145 -5.74 4.50 -7.81
C VAL A 145 -6.32 3.12 -7.46
N ILE A 146 -5.81 2.04 -8.07
CA ILE A 146 -6.37 0.69 -7.86
C ILE A 146 -6.06 0.08 -6.49
N PHE A 147 -5.13 0.67 -5.71
CA PHE A 147 -4.75 0.26 -4.36
C PHE A 147 -5.95 0.07 -3.42
N GLY A 148 -7.05 0.79 -3.68
CA GLY A 148 -8.29 0.67 -2.91
C GLY A 148 -8.99 -0.70 -3.00
N THR A 149 -8.70 -1.49 -4.03
CA THR A 149 -9.29 -2.82 -4.27
C THR A 149 -8.40 -3.95 -3.72
N THR A 150 -8.97 -5.11 -3.41
CA THR A 150 -8.16 -6.31 -3.11
C THR A 150 -7.43 -6.79 -4.35
N GLY A 151 -6.13 -7.03 -4.24
CA GLY A 151 -5.22 -7.29 -5.34
C GLY A 151 -4.68 -6.02 -5.98
N GLY A 152 -5.13 -4.83 -5.59
CA GLY A 152 -4.69 -3.56 -6.19
C GLY A 152 -3.25 -3.19 -5.84
N VAL A 153 -2.79 -3.53 -4.63
CA VAL A 153 -1.40 -3.30 -4.21
C VAL A 153 -0.48 -4.25 -4.95
N MET A 154 -0.86 -5.53 -4.96
CA MET A 154 -0.20 -6.58 -5.73
C MET A 154 -0.12 -6.21 -7.21
N GLU A 155 -1.24 -5.79 -7.82
CA GLU A 155 -1.28 -5.38 -9.24
C GLU A 155 -0.35 -4.20 -9.52
N ALA A 156 -0.34 -3.18 -8.65
CA ALA A 156 0.56 -2.03 -8.78
C ALA A 156 2.04 -2.42 -8.66
N ALA A 157 2.38 -3.31 -7.72
CA ALA A 157 3.72 -3.83 -7.55
C ALA A 157 4.13 -4.67 -8.77
N LEU A 158 3.28 -5.60 -9.21
CA LEU A 158 3.51 -6.47 -10.38
C LEU A 158 3.76 -5.67 -11.67
N ARG A 159 3.04 -4.56 -11.89
CA ARG A 159 3.27 -3.65 -13.04
C ARG A 159 4.72 -3.14 -13.09
N SER A 160 5.35 -2.90 -11.93
CA SER A 160 6.76 -2.47 -11.87
C SER A 160 7.73 -3.64 -11.86
N VAL A 161 7.45 -4.68 -11.07
CA VAL A 161 8.26 -5.91 -10.96
C VAL A 161 8.45 -6.55 -12.33
N TYR A 162 7.40 -6.63 -13.15
CA TYR A 162 7.47 -7.22 -14.48
C TYR A 162 8.47 -6.48 -15.38
N GLU A 163 8.33 -5.16 -15.53
CA GLU A 163 9.18 -4.41 -16.46
C GLU A 163 10.63 -4.33 -15.99
N ILE A 164 10.85 -4.16 -14.69
CA ILE A 164 12.21 -4.10 -14.12
C ILE A 164 12.90 -5.46 -14.25
N TYR A 165 12.20 -6.57 -13.96
CA TYR A 165 12.81 -7.91 -14.03
C TYR A 165 13.04 -8.37 -15.47
N THR A 166 12.05 -8.17 -16.35
CA THR A 166 12.11 -8.70 -17.72
C THR A 166 12.84 -7.77 -18.68
N GLY A 167 13.01 -6.49 -18.33
CA GLY A 167 13.47 -5.44 -19.24
C GLY A 167 12.51 -5.15 -20.41
N LYS A 168 11.32 -5.75 -20.41
CA LYS A 168 10.32 -5.64 -21.47
C LYS A 168 9.21 -4.68 -21.04
N ILE A 169 8.65 -3.97 -22.01
CA ILE A 169 7.46 -3.15 -21.79
C ILE A 169 6.26 -4.07 -21.56
N LEU A 170 5.57 -3.86 -20.44
CA LEU A 170 4.28 -4.45 -20.13
C LEU A 170 3.19 -3.71 -20.91
N GLU A 171 2.72 -4.30 -22.00
CA GLU A 171 1.68 -3.72 -22.86
C GLU A 171 0.31 -3.72 -22.17
N ASP A 172 -0.12 -4.89 -21.68
CA ASP A 172 -1.33 -5.00 -20.86
C ASP A 172 -0.98 -4.94 -19.37
N VAL A 173 -1.37 -3.84 -18.74
CA VAL A 173 -1.12 -3.59 -17.32
C VAL A 173 -2.17 -4.22 -16.39
N ASN A 174 -3.22 -4.83 -16.94
CA ASN A 174 -4.32 -5.41 -16.17
C ASN A 174 -4.00 -6.86 -15.78
N PHE A 175 -3.70 -7.07 -14.50
CA PHE A 175 -3.56 -8.43 -13.96
C PHE A 175 -4.92 -8.95 -13.49
N GLU A 176 -5.80 -9.33 -14.42
CA GLU A 176 -7.18 -9.76 -14.09
C GLU A 176 -7.23 -10.92 -13.08
N GLN A 177 -6.20 -11.78 -13.10
CA GLN A 177 -6.06 -12.93 -12.22
C GLN A 177 -5.97 -12.56 -10.72
N VAL A 178 -5.57 -11.34 -10.37
CA VAL A 178 -5.49 -10.89 -8.96
C VAL A 178 -6.75 -10.16 -8.49
N ARG A 179 -7.66 -9.81 -9.41
CA ARG A 179 -8.91 -9.09 -9.14
C ARG A 179 -10.01 -10.03 -8.61
N GLY A 180 -11.06 -9.45 -8.04
CA GLY A 180 -12.24 -10.18 -7.54
C GLY A 180 -12.41 -10.13 -6.02
N LEU A 181 -13.39 -10.88 -5.49
CA LEU A 181 -13.80 -10.85 -4.07
C LEU A 181 -13.75 -12.23 -3.37
N SER A 182 -13.14 -13.25 -3.96
CA SER A 182 -12.91 -14.54 -3.27
C SER A 182 -11.90 -14.38 -2.12
N GLY A 183 -12.15 -15.05 -0.98
CA GLY A 183 -11.41 -14.85 0.28
C GLY A 183 -9.90 -15.11 0.21
N VAL A 184 -9.49 -16.11 -0.55
CA VAL A 184 -8.10 -16.35 -0.97
C VAL A 184 -8.09 -16.53 -2.48
N ARG A 185 -7.15 -15.87 -3.15
CA ARG A 185 -6.90 -15.98 -4.58
C ARG A 185 -5.44 -16.26 -4.83
N ARG A 186 -5.17 -16.89 -5.97
CA ARG A 186 -3.84 -17.32 -6.40
C ARG A 186 -3.67 -16.93 -7.86
N ALA A 187 -2.49 -16.44 -8.22
CA ALA A 187 -2.11 -16.20 -9.59
C ALA A 187 -0.64 -16.60 -9.81
N THR A 188 -0.31 -16.97 -11.04
CA THR A 188 1.07 -17.22 -11.45
C THR A 188 1.40 -16.27 -12.58
N ILE A 189 2.40 -15.42 -12.36
CA ILE A 189 2.84 -14.42 -13.33
C ILE A 189 4.17 -14.89 -13.93
N ASN A 190 4.21 -15.11 -15.25
CA ASN A 190 5.44 -15.51 -15.91
C ASN A 190 6.35 -14.29 -16.13
N LEU A 191 7.48 -14.28 -15.45
CA LEU A 191 8.55 -13.29 -15.56
C LEU A 191 9.67 -13.85 -16.46
N ASN A 192 9.42 -13.92 -17.76
CA ASN A 192 10.41 -14.38 -18.76
C ASN A 192 11.01 -15.76 -18.44
N GLY A 193 10.15 -16.74 -18.12
CA GLY A 193 10.55 -18.11 -17.78
C GLY A 193 10.57 -18.44 -16.28
N PHE A 194 10.49 -17.43 -15.40
CA PHE A 194 10.28 -17.64 -13.97
C PHE A 194 8.80 -17.47 -13.59
N ASP A 195 8.21 -18.47 -12.93
CA ASP A 195 6.80 -18.42 -12.53
C ASP A 195 6.64 -17.79 -11.13
N LEU A 196 6.35 -16.49 -11.10
CA LEU A 196 6.07 -15.75 -9.88
C LEU A 196 4.66 -16.08 -9.37
N LYS A 197 4.58 -17.05 -8.46
CA LYS A 197 3.39 -17.39 -7.69
C LYS A 197 3.03 -16.29 -6.66
N VAL A 198 1.85 -15.70 -6.79
CA VAL A 198 1.32 -14.66 -5.88
C VAL A 198 0.02 -15.10 -5.21
N GLY A 199 -0.14 -14.73 -3.95
CA GLY A 199 -1.35 -14.95 -3.16
C GLY A 199 -2.03 -13.63 -2.81
N ILE A 200 -3.36 -13.63 -2.75
CA ILE A 200 -4.14 -12.49 -2.25
C ILE A 200 -5.14 -13.04 -1.24
N ALA A 201 -5.04 -12.58 0.00
CA ALA A 201 -5.95 -12.93 1.08
C ALA A 201 -6.66 -11.68 1.60
N HIS A 202 -7.97 -11.78 1.83
CA HIS A 202 -8.67 -10.78 2.61
C HIS A 202 -9.50 -11.41 3.72
N GLY A 203 -9.63 -10.67 4.83
CA GLY A 203 -10.16 -11.20 6.08
C GLY A 203 -9.06 -11.84 6.92
N LEU A 204 -8.99 -11.47 8.20
CA LEU A 204 -7.95 -11.98 9.11
C LEU A 204 -8.08 -13.48 9.41
N GLY A 205 -9.27 -14.07 9.23
CA GLY A 205 -9.45 -15.52 9.32
C GLY A 205 -8.70 -16.28 8.22
N ASN A 206 -8.84 -15.83 6.97
CA ASN A 206 -8.10 -16.38 5.83
C ASN A 206 -6.59 -16.12 5.97
N ALA A 207 -6.22 -14.92 6.45
CA ALA A 207 -4.83 -14.59 6.72
C ALA A 207 -4.21 -15.51 7.78
N ARG A 208 -4.93 -15.83 8.86
CA ARG A 208 -4.47 -16.76 9.89
C ARG A 208 -4.16 -18.12 9.29
N GLN A 209 -5.09 -18.70 8.54
CA GLN A 209 -4.90 -20.02 7.93
C GLN A 209 -3.65 -20.04 7.05
N LEU A 210 -3.50 -19.04 6.18
CA LEU A 210 -2.35 -18.90 5.29
C LEU A 210 -1.02 -18.76 6.03
N LEU A 211 -0.99 -18.00 7.13
CA LEU A 211 0.20 -17.81 7.93
C LEU A 211 0.58 -19.06 8.73
N GLU A 212 -0.39 -19.82 9.25
CA GLU A 212 -0.11 -21.11 9.90
C GLU A 212 0.43 -22.14 8.89
N ASP A 213 -0.08 -22.16 7.65
CA ASP A 213 0.47 -23.02 6.59
C ASP A 213 1.95 -22.68 6.32
N ILE A 214 2.27 -21.38 6.18
CA ILE A 214 3.65 -20.91 6.00
C ILE A 214 4.52 -21.29 7.20
N ARG A 215 4.04 -21.07 8.43
CA ARG A 215 4.76 -21.41 9.67
C ARG A 215 5.08 -22.91 9.75
N ASN A 216 4.17 -23.75 9.28
CA ASN A 216 4.33 -25.21 9.26
C ASN A 216 5.14 -25.73 8.06
N GLY A 217 5.75 -24.84 7.26
CA GLY A 217 6.59 -25.20 6.13
C GLY A 217 5.84 -25.46 4.81
N HIS A 218 4.54 -25.20 4.77
CA HIS A 218 3.70 -25.33 3.58
C HIS A 218 3.56 -23.97 2.88
N ASN A 219 4.62 -23.51 2.20
CA ASN A 219 4.58 -22.30 1.40
C ASN A 219 4.57 -22.60 -0.11
N GLU A 220 3.59 -22.02 -0.83
CA GLU A 220 3.45 -22.13 -2.28
C GLU A 220 3.68 -20.79 -3.01
N TYR A 221 3.92 -19.69 -2.28
CA TYR A 221 3.93 -18.34 -2.84
C TYR A 221 5.30 -17.67 -2.70
N HIS A 222 5.57 -16.72 -3.61
CA HIS A 222 6.70 -15.80 -3.49
C HIS A 222 6.28 -14.48 -2.85
N VAL A 223 5.06 -14.01 -3.14
CA VAL A 223 4.53 -12.74 -2.61
C VAL A 223 3.06 -12.93 -2.23
N ILE A 224 2.62 -12.35 -1.12
CA ILE A 224 1.25 -12.42 -0.65
C ILE A 224 0.75 -11.03 -0.25
N GLU A 225 -0.40 -10.63 -0.79
CA GLU A 225 -1.15 -9.47 -0.32
C GLU A 225 -2.13 -9.88 0.78
N ILE A 226 -2.12 -9.20 1.93
CA ILE A 226 -3.07 -9.44 3.03
C ILE A 226 -3.83 -8.15 3.36
N MET A 227 -5.16 -8.24 3.29
CA MET A 227 -6.08 -7.16 3.66
C MET A 227 -7.02 -7.59 4.77
N ALA A 228 -7.18 -6.78 5.82
CA ALA A 228 -8.04 -7.17 6.95
C ALA A 228 -9.55 -7.20 6.60
N CYS A 229 -10.02 -6.28 5.76
CA CYS A 229 -11.44 -6.12 5.42
C CYS A 229 -11.82 -6.96 4.19
N PRO A 230 -12.99 -7.63 4.18
CA PRO A 230 -13.56 -8.19 2.96
C PRO A 230 -13.71 -7.13 1.86
N GLY A 231 -13.23 -7.43 0.66
CA GLY A 231 -13.17 -6.47 -0.45
C GLY A 231 -12.12 -5.36 -0.29
N GLY A 232 -11.29 -5.39 0.74
CA GLY A 232 -10.15 -4.48 0.89
C GLY A 232 -10.56 -3.09 1.35
N CYS A 233 -9.80 -2.07 0.94
CA CYS A 233 -10.01 -0.71 1.42
C CYS A 233 -11.37 -0.12 1.02
N ILE A 234 -11.95 -0.50 -0.12
CA ILE A 234 -13.33 -0.09 -0.50
C ILE A 234 -14.42 -0.60 0.47
N GLY A 235 -14.13 -1.65 1.23
CA GLY A 235 -14.99 -2.21 2.29
C GLY A 235 -14.56 -1.80 3.70
N GLY A 236 -13.61 -0.87 3.82
CA GLY A 236 -13.05 -0.47 5.11
C GLY A 236 -14.11 0.13 6.05
N GLY A 237 -13.92 -0.09 7.36
CA GLY A 237 -14.87 0.38 8.39
C GLY A 237 -15.04 1.90 8.49
N GLY A 238 -14.25 2.70 7.77
CA GLY A 238 -14.41 4.15 7.65
C GLY A 238 -15.38 4.57 6.54
N GLN A 239 -15.78 3.65 5.67
CA GLN A 239 -16.66 3.91 4.53
C GLN A 239 -18.14 4.05 4.92
N PRO A 240 -18.99 4.70 4.08
CA PRO A 240 -20.43 4.60 4.21
C PRO A 240 -20.89 3.14 4.23
N LEU A 241 -21.80 2.83 5.16
CA LEU A 241 -22.28 1.47 5.39
C LEU A 241 -22.95 0.93 4.11
N HIS A 242 -22.52 -0.25 3.68
CA HIS A 242 -23.13 -0.95 2.54
C HIS A 242 -24.26 -1.90 2.97
N HIS A 243 -24.53 -2.05 4.28
CA HIS A 243 -25.63 -2.86 4.83
C HIS A 243 -25.69 -4.29 4.29
N GLY A 244 -24.54 -4.95 4.11
CA GLY A 244 -24.45 -6.31 3.58
C GLY A 244 -24.60 -6.42 2.05
N LYS A 245 -24.83 -5.30 1.36
CA LYS A 245 -24.98 -5.27 -0.10
C LYS A 245 -23.60 -5.28 -0.78
N SER A 246 -23.23 -6.42 -1.38
CA SER A 246 -21.91 -6.63 -1.99
C SER A 246 -21.73 -5.92 -3.33
N ASP A 247 -22.82 -5.68 -4.07
CA ASP A 247 -22.89 -4.86 -5.28
C ASP A 247 -22.29 -3.45 -5.08
N VAL A 248 -22.46 -2.85 -3.90
CA VAL A 248 -21.83 -1.57 -3.54
C VAL A 248 -20.31 -1.67 -3.56
N LEU A 249 -19.74 -2.78 -3.11
CA LEU A 249 -18.28 -2.98 -3.16
C LEU A 249 -17.81 -3.16 -4.60
N TYR A 250 -18.52 -3.95 -5.42
CA TYR A 250 -18.22 -4.07 -6.84
C TYR A 250 -18.29 -2.73 -7.57
N ALA A 251 -19.31 -1.91 -7.28
CA ALA A 251 -19.44 -0.58 -7.87
C ALA A 251 -18.26 0.34 -7.51
N ARG A 252 -17.81 0.31 -6.24
CA ARG A 252 -16.61 1.05 -5.80
C ARG A 252 -15.34 0.55 -6.49
N ALA A 253 -15.16 -0.76 -6.60
CA ALA A 253 -14.01 -1.35 -7.30
C ALA A 253 -13.99 -0.94 -8.77
N ASN A 254 -15.12 -1.08 -9.47
CA ASN A 254 -15.25 -0.74 -10.88
C ASN A 254 -15.05 0.76 -11.14
N ALA A 255 -15.43 1.62 -10.21
CA ALA A 255 -15.09 3.04 -10.29
C ALA A 255 -13.57 3.25 -10.28
N LEU A 256 -12.83 2.59 -9.38
CA LEU A 256 -11.37 2.69 -9.34
C LEU A 256 -10.70 2.15 -10.61
N TYR A 257 -11.15 1.01 -11.14
CA TYR A 257 -10.61 0.47 -12.40
C TYR A 257 -10.88 1.37 -13.60
N ARG A 258 -12.07 1.99 -13.65
CA ARG A 258 -12.41 2.97 -14.68
C ARG A 258 -11.52 4.20 -14.58
N GLU A 259 -11.25 4.71 -13.38
CA GLU A 259 -10.34 5.84 -13.20
C GLU A 259 -8.89 5.48 -13.57
N ASP A 260 -8.41 4.29 -13.21
CA ASP A 260 -7.10 3.77 -13.69
C ASP A 260 -7.04 3.71 -15.22
N SER A 261 -8.08 3.23 -15.89
CA SER A 261 -8.11 3.14 -17.36
C SER A 261 -8.06 4.48 -18.09
N LYS A 262 -8.50 5.57 -17.45
CA LYS A 262 -8.51 6.93 -18.01
C LYS A 262 -7.20 7.69 -17.77
N LYS A 263 -6.36 7.23 -16.84
CA LYS A 263 -5.07 7.89 -16.54
C LYS A 263 -4.08 7.63 -17.68
N GLN A 264 -3.39 8.69 -18.11
CA GLN A 264 -2.29 8.57 -19.08
C GLN A 264 -1.12 7.76 -18.50
N LEU A 265 -0.80 8.00 -17.22
CA LEU A 265 0.22 7.26 -16.48
C LEU A 265 -0.44 6.18 -15.63
N ARG A 266 -0.18 4.91 -15.96
CA ARG A 266 -0.74 3.74 -15.24
C ARG A 266 0.29 2.90 -14.49
N LYS A 267 1.56 3.32 -14.51
CA LYS A 267 2.68 2.63 -13.87
C LYS A 267 3.39 3.61 -12.94
N SER A 268 3.56 3.23 -11.67
CA SER A 268 4.09 4.14 -10.64
C SER A 268 5.48 4.67 -10.97
N HIS A 269 6.35 3.82 -11.54
CA HIS A 269 7.71 4.18 -11.93
C HIS A 269 7.77 5.13 -13.14
N ASN A 270 6.66 5.41 -13.81
CA ASN A 270 6.58 6.40 -14.89
C ASN A 270 6.10 7.77 -14.42
N ASN A 271 5.77 7.96 -13.14
CA ASN A 271 5.42 9.27 -12.61
C ASN A 271 6.66 10.19 -12.60
N PRO A 272 6.66 11.30 -13.36
CA PRO A 272 7.82 12.20 -13.43
C PRO A 272 8.18 12.83 -12.07
N TYR A 273 7.19 13.13 -11.23
CA TYR A 273 7.44 13.69 -9.90
C TYR A 273 8.04 12.68 -8.94
N ILE A 274 7.67 11.39 -9.08
CA ILE A 274 8.33 10.33 -8.31
C ILE A 274 9.78 10.17 -8.78
N LYS A 275 10.05 10.18 -10.09
CA LYS A 275 11.44 10.13 -10.59
C LYS A 275 12.27 11.29 -10.05
N GLN A 276 11.74 12.51 -10.15
CA GLN A 276 12.38 13.71 -9.60
C GLN A 276 12.63 13.59 -8.09
N LEU A 277 11.69 13.06 -7.31
CA LEU A 277 11.87 12.84 -5.87
C LEU A 277 13.03 11.89 -5.57
N TYR A 278 13.19 10.81 -6.34
CA TYR A 278 14.34 9.93 -6.18
C TYR A 278 15.64 10.62 -6.62
N GLU A 279 15.67 11.25 -7.78
CA GLU A 279 16.86 11.94 -8.30
C GLU A 279 17.36 13.06 -7.38
N GLU A 280 16.45 13.85 -6.80
CA GLU A 280 16.80 15.01 -5.98
C GLU A 280 17.04 14.69 -4.49
N TYR A 281 16.40 13.64 -3.95
CA TYR A 281 16.31 13.47 -2.50
C TYR A 281 16.52 12.03 -2.00
N LEU A 282 15.90 11.04 -2.64
CA LEU A 282 15.93 9.65 -2.13
C LEU A 282 17.02 8.78 -2.77
N ASP A 283 17.75 9.27 -3.76
CA ASP A 283 18.71 8.54 -4.62
C ASP A 283 18.05 7.43 -5.45
N LYS A 284 17.82 6.26 -4.84
CA LYS A 284 17.22 5.09 -5.47
C LYS A 284 16.35 4.32 -4.47
N PRO A 285 15.42 3.48 -4.94
CA PRO A 285 14.71 2.57 -4.05
C PRO A 285 15.69 1.68 -3.26
N LEU A 286 15.40 1.46 -1.98
CA LEU A 286 16.27 0.75 -1.04
C LEU A 286 17.65 1.41 -0.80
N SER A 287 17.81 2.71 -1.08
CA SER A 287 18.93 3.51 -0.57
C SER A 287 18.80 3.75 0.94
N GLU A 288 19.88 4.13 1.62
CA GLU A 288 19.86 4.47 3.06
C GLU A 288 18.81 5.55 3.39
N ILE A 289 18.69 6.59 2.57
CA ILE A 289 17.71 7.67 2.78
C ILE A 289 16.29 7.16 2.56
N SER A 290 16.07 6.38 1.48
CA SER A 290 14.75 5.80 1.21
C SER A 290 14.34 4.80 2.30
N GLU A 291 15.24 3.99 2.83
CA GLU A 291 14.97 3.09 3.94
C GLU A 291 14.60 3.87 5.21
N LYS A 292 15.35 4.92 5.53
CA LYS A 292 15.07 5.76 6.69
C LYS A 292 13.68 6.41 6.63
N LEU A 293 13.27 6.91 5.47
CA LEU A 293 12.03 7.69 5.32
C LEU A 293 10.82 6.83 4.92
N LEU A 294 11.03 5.79 4.12
CA LEU A 294 9.96 5.03 3.47
C LEU A 294 9.85 3.59 3.96
N HIS A 295 10.74 3.13 4.83
CA HIS A 295 10.69 1.79 5.43
C HIS A 295 10.50 1.84 6.95
N THR A 296 10.10 0.71 7.50
CA THR A 296 9.77 0.50 8.90
C THR A 296 10.12 -0.92 9.35
N HIS A 297 9.89 -1.20 10.61
CA HIS A 297 10.17 -2.47 11.25
C HIS A 297 8.98 -2.87 12.11
N TYR A 298 8.90 -4.16 12.41
CA TYR A 298 7.80 -4.76 13.14
C TYR A 298 8.20 -5.15 14.55
N PHE A 299 7.23 -5.18 15.45
CA PHE A 299 7.49 -5.35 16.87
C PHE A 299 6.76 -6.58 17.40
N ASN A 300 7.42 -7.35 18.28
CA ASN A 300 6.76 -8.42 18.99
C ASN A 300 5.81 -7.83 20.04
N LYS A 301 4.49 -7.96 19.80
CA LYS A 301 3.42 -7.46 20.68
C LYS A 301 2.69 -8.58 21.43
N SER A 302 3.20 -9.81 21.41
CA SER A 302 2.56 -10.96 22.07
C SER A 302 2.39 -10.83 23.58
N LYS A 303 3.07 -9.87 24.22
CA LYS A 303 3.06 -9.63 25.67
C LYS A 303 2.32 -8.36 26.11
N ASN A 304 1.77 -7.60 25.17
CA ASN A 304 1.03 -6.35 25.43
C ASN A 304 -0.48 -6.55 25.36
#